data_AF-A0A2S2NPN2-F1
#
_entry.id   AF-A0A2S2NPN2-F1
#
_cell.length_a   1.000
_cell.length_b   1.000
_cell.length_c   1.000
_cell.angle_alpha   90.00
_cell.angle_beta   90.00
_cell.angle_gamma   90.00
#
_symmetry.space_group_name_H-M   'P 1'
#
loop_
_entity.id
_entity.type
_entity.pdbx_description
1 polymer ?
#
loop_
_entity_poly.entity_id
_entity_poly.type
_entity_poly.pdbx_seq_one_letter_code
_entity_poly.pdbx_strand_id
1 'polypeptide(L)'
;MKTILCSRDKVNLKCVLLGGQSFRWKETNQDEYSGVFSNGFWVLKQNDDHIAYKRVPATNLDEKMLINYLRLDEPLETYYKEWSLCDPIFKKSAERFKGIRMLKQEPVENILSFICSSNNNISRISSMVEKMCTLYGKKIDGTTYYAFPNIDQLIGPQVEEDLKVAKFGYRAKFIQQTAKKMFELGSNTWIDKLRNMNYDSAKKELMLLPGVGPKVADCICLMSLDHLEAVPVDTHVFQIACENYLPHLKKYKTVTQPVYNEIGDCFRKIFKKNAGWAHTVLFLDDLKNFKKVEKHNDKSDGIAKKRKRR
;
A
#
# COMPACT_ATOMS: atom_id res chain seq x y z
N MET A 1 16.27 -1.94 -21.09
CA MET A 1 15.13 -1.45 -20.27
C MET A 1 14.69 -0.12 -20.86
N LYS A 2 13.40 0.19 -20.85
CA LYS A 2 12.90 1.54 -21.18
C LYS A 2 13.07 2.44 -19.96
N THR A 3 12.95 3.76 -20.10
CA THR A 3 13.20 4.72 -19.01
C THR A 3 12.11 5.80 -18.94
N ILE A 4 11.74 6.20 -17.72
CA ILE A 4 10.88 7.34 -17.44
C ILE A 4 11.69 8.36 -16.64
N LEU A 5 11.77 9.61 -17.10
CA LEU A 5 12.40 10.70 -16.34
C LEU A 5 11.56 11.00 -15.10
N CYS A 6 12.11 10.67 -13.93
CA CYS A 6 11.44 10.81 -12.65
C CYS A 6 12.49 10.69 -11.53
N SER A 7 12.73 11.79 -10.81
CA SER A 7 13.70 11.80 -9.72
C SER A 7 13.18 11.10 -8.47
N ARG A 8 14.09 10.74 -7.57
CA ARG A 8 13.74 10.13 -6.26
C ARG A 8 12.82 11.01 -5.40
N ASP A 9 12.96 12.33 -5.52
CA ASP A 9 12.09 13.29 -4.82
C ASP A 9 10.64 13.26 -5.36
N LYS A 10 10.46 12.86 -6.63
CA LYS A 10 9.14 12.68 -7.23
C LYS A 10 8.55 11.33 -6.92
N VAL A 11 9.33 10.27 -6.77
CA VAL A 11 8.85 8.96 -6.31
C VAL A 11 9.98 8.17 -5.65
N ASN A 12 9.76 7.62 -4.45
CA ASN A 12 10.69 6.75 -3.75
C ASN A 12 10.19 5.31 -3.84
N LEU A 13 10.74 4.50 -4.77
CA LEU A 13 10.22 3.17 -5.05
C LEU A 13 10.30 2.25 -3.83
N LYS A 14 11.38 2.33 -3.04
CA LYS A 14 11.53 1.51 -1.83
C LYS A 14 10.36 1.72 -0.87
N CYS A 15 10.05 2.97 -0.56
CA CYS A 15 9.00 3.32 0.39
C CYS A 15 7.61 3.04 -0.18
N VAL A 16 7.38 3.35 -1.46
CA VAL A 16 6.08 3.16 -2.12
C VAL A 16 5.74 1.69 -2.31
N LEU A 17 6.69 0.88 -2.80
CA LEU A 17 6.46 -0.52 -3.16
C LEU A 17 6.52 -1.46 -1.94
N LEU A 18 7.35 -1.15 -0.94
CA LEU A 18 7.56 -2.01 0.23
C LEU A 18 6.92 -1.46 1.52
N GLY A 19 6.31 -0.28 1.47
CA GLY A 19 5.67 0.39 2.61
C GLY A 19 4.30 -0.17 3.01
N GLY A 20 3.89 -1.33 2.48
CA GLY A 20 2.63 -1.98 2.83
C GLY A 20 1.41 -1.49 2.04
N GLN A 21 1.62 -0.77 0.94
CA GLN A 21 0.54 -0.45 -0.02
C GLN A 21 0.24 -1.65 -0.92
N SER A 22 1.28 -2.24 -1.50
CA SER A 22 1.23 -3.48 -2.27
C SER A 22 2.03 -4.57 -1.55
N PHE A 23 1.71 -5.82 -1.85
CA PHE A 23 2.36 -7.01 -1.30
C PHE A 23 2.98 -7.90 -2.38
N ARG A 24 3.12 -7.36 -3.60
CA ARG A 24 3.57 -8.06 -4.81
C ARG A 24 4.96 -7.65 -5.28
N TRP A 25 5.66 -6.81 -4.51
CA TRP A 25 6.97 -6.28 -4.84
C TRP A 25 8.04 -6.77 -3.87
N LYS A 26 9.24 -7.00 -4.38
CA LYS A 26 10.44 -7.36 -3.62
C LYS A 26 11.62 -6.56 -4.14
N GLU A 27 12.50 -6.13 -3.24
CA GLU A 27 13.82 -5.62 -3.62
C GLU A 27 14.70 -6.83 -4.03
N THR A 28 15.05 -6.92 -5.31
CA THR A 28 15.86 -8.02 -5.87
C THR A 28 17.33 -7.66 -5.98
N ASN A 29 17.64 -6.36 -6.04
CA ASN A 29 18.98 -5.80 -5.94
C ASN A 29 18.88 -4.39 -5.35
N GLN A 30 20.01 -3.74 -5.05
CA GLN A 30 20.00 -2.35 -4.59
C GLN A 30 19.28 -1.45 -5.59
N ASP A 31 18.23 -0.76 -5.11
CA ASP A 31 17.33 0.09 -5.92
C ASP A 31 16.65 -0.61 -7.10
N GLU A 32 16.60 -1.95 -7.09
CA GLU A 32 15.90 -2.75 -8.08
C GLU A 32 14.77 -3.56 -7.43
N TYR A 33 13.56 -3.39 -7.96
CA TYR A 33 12.34 -3.98 -7.46
C TYR A 33 11.70 -4.83 -8.54
N SER A 34 11.39 -6.08 -8.18
CA SER A 34 10.67 -7.00 -9.05
C SER A 34 9.31 -7.33 -8.46
N GLY A 35 8.29 -7.43 -9.30
CA GLY A 35 6.94 -7.68 -8.85
C GLY A 35 5.96 -7.96 -9.99
N VAL A 36 4.70 -8.19 -9.64
CA VAL A 36 3.64 -8.45 -10.60
C VAL A 36 2.51 -7.45 -10.41
N PHE A 37 2.14 -6.76 -11.49
CA PHE A 37 0.89 -6.00 -11.56
C PHE A 37 0.40 -5.97 -13.02
N SER A 38 -0.90 -5.77 -13.21
CA SER A 38 -1.54 -5.75 -14.53
C SER A 38 -1.16 -6.97 -15.38
N ASN A 39 -1.17 -8.17 -14.79
CA ASN A 39 -0.84 -9.45 -15.44
C ASN A 39 0.55 -9.52 -16.10
N GLY A 40 1.49 -8.68 -15.70
CA GLY A 40 2.88 -8.70 -16.17
C GLY A 40 3.86 -8.79 -15.01
N PHE A 41 4.99 -9.44 -15.26
CA PHE A 41 6.15 -9.39 -14.37
C PHE A 41 6.97 -8.15 -14.70
N TRP A 42 7.24 -7.32 -13.71
CA TRP A 42 7.95 -6.06 -13.83
C TRP A 42 9.27 -6.10 -13.09
N VAL A 43 10.28 -5.47 -13.68
CA VAL A 43 11.53 -5.11 -13.03
C VAL A 43 11.67 -3.59 -13.16
N LEU A 44 11.77 -2.90 -12.03
CA LEU A 44 11.96 -1.47 -11.91
C LEU A 44 13.30 -1.20 -11.25
N LYS A 45 14.16 -0.42 -11.89
CA LYS A 45 15.43 0.04 -11.31
C LYS A 45 15.39 1.56 -11.17
N GLN A 46 15.55 2.04 -9.95
CA GLN A 46 15.54 3.45 -9.64
C GLN A 46 16.94 4.03 -9.66
N ASN A 47 17.12 5.11 -10.43
CA ASN A 47 18.28 5.98 -10.40
C ASN A 47 17.86 7.36 -9.85
N ASP A 48 18.79 8.32 -9.81
CA ASP A 48 18.53 9.62 -9.17
C ASP A 48 17.56 10.50 -9.95
N ASP A 49 17.54 10.39 -11.28
CA ASP A 49 16.78 11.22 -12.22
C ASP A 49 15.76 10.43 -13.07
N HIS A 50 15.79 9.09 -13.04
CA HIS A 50 14.90 8.25 -13.84
C HIS A 50 14.61 6.88 -13.23
N ILE A 51 13.55 6.25 -13.73
CA ILE A 51 13.19 4.86 -13.47
C ILE A 51 13.40 4.06 -14.74
N ALA A 52 14.32 3.11 -14.73
CA ALA A 52 14.43 2.12 -15.78
C ALA A 52 13.45 0.97 -15.51
N TYR A 53 12.73 0.52 -16.54
CA TYR A 53 11.73 -0.53 -16.38
C TYR A 53 11.77 -1.58 -17.51
N LYS A 54 11.31 -2.78 -17.16
CA LYS A 54 11.05 -3.89 -18.09
C LYS A 54 9.80 -4.62 -17.62
N ARG A 55 8.94 -5.00 -18.56
CA ARG A 55 7.79 -5.87 -18.33
C ARG A 55 7.92 -7.15 -19.17
N VAL A 56 7.50 -8.29 -18.62
CA VAL A 56 7.38 -9.56 -19.32
C VAL A 56 5.97 -10.14 -19.09
N PRO A 57 5.21 -10.44 -20.16
CA PRO A 57 5.47 -10.05 -21.56
C PRO A 57 5.48 -8.53 -21.74
N ALA A 58 6.13 -8.00 -22.78
CA ALA A 58 6.09 -6.55 -23.05
C ALA A 58 4.78 -6.17 -23.78
N THR A 59 4.32 -4.92 -23.61
CA THR A 59 3.21 -4.35 -24.39
C THR A 59 3.55 -2.96 -24.91
N ASN A 60 2.70 -2.42 -25.79
CA ASN A 60 2.80 -1.03 -26.24
C ASN A 60 2.30 -0.01 -25.19
N LEU A 61 1.66 -0.47 -24.10
CA LEU A 61 1.06 0.39 -23.07
C LEU A 61 1.87 0.42 -21.76
N ASP A 62 3.02 -0.26 -21.70
CA ASP A 62 3.78 -0.46 -20.46
C ASP A 62 4.10 0.86 -19.74
N GLU A 63 4.55 1.90 -20.47
CA GLU A 63 4.88 3.19 -19.87
C GLU A 63 3.66 3.84 -19.21
N LYS A 64 2.53 3.89 -19.95
CA LYS A 64 1.27 4.46 -19.47
C LYS A 64 0.73 3.71 -18.25
N MET A 65 0.82 2.38 -18.26
CA MET A 65 0.42 1.54 -17.13
C MET A 65 1.26 1.86 -15.88
N LEU A 66 2.58 1.98 -16.04
CA LEU A 66 3.48 2.29 -14.92
C LEU A 66 3.28 3.70 -14.38
N ILE A 67 3.13 4.70 -15.27
CA ILE A 67 2.81 6.10 -14.89
C ILE A 67 1.51 6.13 -14.08
N ASN A 68 0.45 5.47 -14.54
CA ASN A 68 -0.83 5.43 -13.84
C ASN A 68 -0.75 4.67 -12.51
N TYR A 69 -0.08 3.51 -12.48
CA TYR A 69 0.07 2.69 -11.27
C TYR A 69 0.81 3.43 -10.15
N LEU A 70 1.87 4.16 -10.49
CA LEU A 70 2.65 4.98 -9.56
C LEU A 70 2.07 6.39 -9.37
N ARG A 71 1.00 6.76 -10.10
CA ARG A 71 0.43 8.12 -10.16
C ARG A 71 1.47 9.19 -10.47
N LEU A 72 2.34 9.00 -11.46
CA LEU A 72 3.42 9.95 -11.79
C LEU A 72 2.90 11.25 -12.45
N ASP A 73 1.69 11.22 -12.98
CA ASP A 73 0.95 12.34 -13.56
C ASP A 73 0.40 13.33 -12.51
N GLU A 74 0.27 12.89 -11.26
CA GLU A 74 -0.16 13.75 -10.14
C GLU A 74 0.96 14.73 -9.70
N PRO A 75 0.64 16.02 -9.44
CA PRO A 75 1.61 17.06 -9.08
C PRO A 75 2.04 16.98 -7.61
N LEU A 76 2.74 15.90 -7.23
CA LEU A 76 3.13 15.60 -5.84
C LEU A 76 3.83 16.76 -5.12
N GLU A 77 4.71 17.49 -5.81
CA GLU A 77 5.43 18.64 -5.23
C GLU A 77 4.47 19.75 -4.80
N THR A 78 3.42 20.00 -5.57
CA THR A 78 2.36 20.96 -5.21
C THR A 78 1.64 20.50 -3.96
N TYR A 79 1.28 19.22 -3.90
CA TYR A 79 0.63 18.64 -2.72
C TYR A 79 1.50 18.74 -1.46
N TYR A 80 2.79 18.42 -1.56
CA TYR A 80 3.73 18.54 -0.45
C TYR A 80 3.85 19.98 0.06
N LYS A 81 3.87 20.97 -0.84
CA LYS A 81 3.88 22.40 -0.48
C LYS A 81 2.59 22.78 0.27
N GLU A 82 1.43 22.39 -0.26
CA GLU A 82 0.13 22.66 0.37
C GLU A 82 0.02 22.03 1.77
N TRP A 83 0.34 20.74 1.89
CA TRP A 83 0.27 20.04 3.17
C TRP A 83 1.26 20.59 4.20
N SER A 84 2.45 21.00 3.78
CA SER A 84 3.45 21.64 4.65
C SER A 84 3.03 23.02 5.15
N LEU A 85 2.17 23.73 4.41
CA LEU A 85 1.57 24.99 4.87
C LEU A 85 0.44 24.75 5.87
N CYS A 86 -0.30 23.65 5.73
CA CYS A 86 -1.43 23.32 6.60
C CYS A 86 -1.02 22.64 7.92
N ASP A 87 0.11 21.94 7.96
CA ASP A 87 0.54 21.17 9.13
C ASP A 87 2.06 21.21 9.38
N PRO A 88 2.53 21.80 10.50
CA PRO A 88 3.94 21.83 10.87
C PRO A 88 4.56 20.44 11.09
N ILE A 89 3.76 19.46 11.54
CA ILE A 89 4.24 18.08 11.74
C ILE A 89 4.57 17.46 10.38
N PHE A 90 3.62 17.55 9.44
CA PHE A 90 3.84 17.14 8.05
C PHE A 90 5.05 17.84 7.43
N LYS A 91 5.19 19.16 7.60
CA LYS A 91 6.34 19.91 7.07
C LYS A 91 7.68 19.30 7.46
N LYS A 92 7.82 18.89 8.73
CA LYS A 92 9.04 18.24 9.22
C LYS A 92 9.26 16.86 8.59
N SER A 93 8.20 16.07 8.44
CA SER A 93 8.30 14.76 7.77
C SER A 93 8.60 14.90 6.27
N ALA A 94 8.05 15.92 5.61
CA ALA A 94 8.22 16.19 4.18
C ALA A 94 9.67 16.52 3.78
N GLU A 95 10.46 17.09 4.68
CA GLU A 95 11.89 17.34 4.46
C GLU A 95 12.70 16.04 4.36
N ARG A 96 12.26 14.99 5.07
CA ARG A 96 12.96 13.69 5.17
C ARG A 96 12.38 12.62 4.26
N PHE A 97 11.05 12.61 4.08
CA PHE A 97 10.30 11.60 3.33
C PHE A 97 9.63 12.19 2.10
N LYS A 98 10.42 12.33 1.04
CA LYS A 98 9.96 12.76 -0.28
C LYS A 98 9.59 11.57 -1.17
N GLY A 99 8.86 11.86 -2.26
CA GLY A 99 8.52 10.87 -3.27
C GLY A 99 7.52 9.80 -2.81
N ILE A 100 6.78 10.03 -1.72
CA ILE A 100 5.78 9.05 -1.26
C ILE A 100 4.52 9.24 -2.10
N ARG A 101 4.22 8.25 -2.94
CA ARG A 101 3.01 8.21 -3.78
C ARG A 101 2.04 7.14 -3.33
N MET A 102 0.75 7.36 -3.59
CA MET A 102 -0.27 6.31 -3.47
C MET A 102 -0.31 5.48 -4.75
N LEU A 103 -0.19 4.17 -4.61
CA LEU A 103 -0.39 3.26 -5.74
C LEU A 103 -1.85 3.28 -6.19
N LYS A 104 -2.07 3.10 -7.50
CA LYS A 104 -3.39 2.91 -8.11
C LYS A 104 -3.54 1.45 -8.52
N GLN A 105 -3.90 0.61 -7.54
CA GLN A 105 -3.93 -0.84 -7.68
C GLN A 105 -5.25 -1.35 -8.28
N GLU A 106 -5.22 -2.59 -8.76
CA GLU A 106 -6.43 -3.28 -9.20
C GLU A 106 -7.30 -3.66 -7.99
N PRO A 107 -8.60 -3.31 -7.97
CA PRO A 107 -9.48 -3.52 -6.81
C PRO A 107 -9.58 -4.97 -6.35
N VAL A 108 -9.68 -5.94 -7.27
CA VAL A 108 -9.78 -7.36 -6.89
C VAL A 108 -8.54 -7.82 -6.12
N GLU A 109 -7.35 -7.51 -6.65
CA GLU A 109 -6.08 -7.79 -5.99
C GLU A 109 -6.00 -7.09 -4.64
N ASN A 110 -6.39 -5.81 -4.58
CA ASN A 110 -6.31 -5.01 -3.38
C ASN A 110 -7.26 -5.52 -2.28
N ILE A 111 -8.54 -5.76 -2.58
CA ILE A 111 -9.54 -6.29 -1.64
C ILE A 111 -9.06 -7.57 -0.98
N LEU A 112 -8.68 -8.56 -1.79
CA LEU A 112 -8.29 -9.88 -1.30
C LEU A 112 -6.93 -9.88 -0.59
N SER A 113 -6.00 -9.02 -1.02
CA SER A 113 -4.72 -8.82 -0.33
C SER A 113 -4.91 -8.15 1.04
N PHE A 114 -5.81 -7.16 1.16
CA PHE A 114 -6.03 -6.49 2.44
C PHE A 114 -6.86 -7.32 3.43
N ILE A 115 -7.66 -8.28 2.97
CA ILE A 115 -8.22 -9.33 3.86
C ILE A 115 -7.07 -10.11 4.54
N CYS A 116 -5.99 -10.41 3.80
CA CYS A 116 -4.79 -11.06 4.35
C CYS A 116 -4.07 -10.18 5.40
N SER A 117 -4.28 -8.86 5.39
CA SER A 117 -3.55 -7.89 6.22
C SER A 117 -4.06 -7.76 7.65
N SER A 118 -5.32 -8.09 7.91
CA SER A 118 -5.93 -7.96 9.24
C SER A 118 -5.11 -8.71 10.30
N ASN A 119 -4.70 -8.06 11.40
CA ASN A 119 -3.87 -8.65 12.46
C ASN A 119 -2.66 -9.48 11.93
N ASN A 120 -1.83 -8.85 11.10
CA ASN A 120 -0.73 -9.50 10.39
C ASN A 120 0.45 -8.51 10.18
N ASN A 121 1.56 -8.98 9.61
CA ASN A 121 2.70 -8.14 9.24
C ASN A 121 3.02 -8.23 7.73
N ILE A 122 3.64 -7.20 7.19
CA ILE A 122 3.89 -7.04 5.74
C ILE A 122 4.59 -8.27 5.13
N SER A 123 5.59 -8.84 5.81
CA SER A 123 6.32 -10.02 5.31
C SER A 123 5.42 -11.24 5.16
N ARG A 124 4.59 -11.53 6.17
CA ARG A 124 3.67 -12.67 6.12
C ARG A 124 2.54 -12.42 5.12
N ILE A 125 2.02 -11.20 5.03
CA ILE A 125 0.98 -10.84 4.05
C ILE A 125 1.51 -11.09 2.63
N SER A 126 2.71 -10.60 2.32
CA SER A 126 3.34 -10.80 1.00
C SER A 126 3.50 -12.28 0.68
N SER A 127 3.95 -13.10 1.63
CA SER A 127 4.03 -14.55 1.44
C SER A 127 2.66 -15.21 1.21
N MET A 128 1.62 -14.77 1.91
CA MET A 128 0.25 -15.26 1.69
C MET A 128 -0.23 -14.90 0.28
N VAL A 129 -0.10 -13.64 -0.12
CA VAL A 129 -0.53 -13.19 -1.45
C VAL A 129 0.22 -13.93 -2.57
N GLU A 130 1.53 -14.13 -2.45
CA GLU A 130 2.31 -14.94 -3.41
C GLU A 130 1.81 -16.39 -3.52
N LYS A 131 1.49 -17.02 -2.38
CA LYS A 131 0.94 -18.38 -2.36
C LYS A 131 -0.41 -18.46 -3.03
N MET A 132 -1.31 -17.50 -2.76
CA MET A 132 -2.62 -17.44 -3.42
C MET A 132 -2.46 -17.32 -4.94
N CYS A 133 -1.54 -16.48 -5.41
CA CYS A 133 -1.25 -16.35 -6.85
C CYS A 133 -0.65 -17.64 -7.43
N THR A 134 0.21 -18.34 -6.68
CA THR A 134 0.79 -19.61 -7.15
C THR A 134 -0.27 -20.73 -7.25
N LEU A 135 -1.22 -20.77 -6.32
CA LEU A 135 -2.27 -21.80 -6.28
C LEU A 135 -3.36 -21.57 -7.34
N TYR A 136 -3.79 -20.32 -7.51
CA TYR A 136 -4.98 -20.01 -8.32
C TYR A 136 -4.73 -19.05 -9.49
N GLY A 137 -3.58 -18.37 -9.52
CA GLY A 137 -3.23 -17.44 -10.57
C GLY A 137 -2.75 -18.14 -11.85
N LYS A 138 -2.80 -17.42 -12.97
CA LYS A 138 -2.20 -17.90 -14.22
C LYS A 138 -0.71 -17.61 -14.24
N LYS A 139 0.11 -18.60 -14.58
CA LYS A 139 1.56 -18.40 -14.79
C LYS A 139 1.79 -17.36 -15.88
N ILE A 140 2.74 -16.44 -15.63
CA ILE A 140 3.14 -15.42 -16.60
C ILE A 140 4.24 -16.01 -17.48
N ASP A 141 3.99 -16.03 -18.79
CA ASP A 141 4.88 -16.62 -19.79
C ASP A 141 6.30 -16.06 -19.70
N GLY A 142 7.30 -16.95 -19.78
CA GLY A 142 8.71 -16.59 -19.67
C GLY A 142 9.20 -16.30 -18.25
N THR A 143 8.39 -16.57 -17.21
CA THR A 143 8.76 -16.32 -15.81
C THR A 143 8.34 -17.46 -14.88
N THR A 144 8.76 -17.41 -13.62
CA THR A 144 8.29 -18.28 -12.53
C THR A 144 7.16 -17.63 -11.70
N TYR A 145 6.67 -16.46 -12.14
CA TYR A 145 5.67 -15.68 -11.42
C TYR A 145 4.27 -15.94 -11.97
N TYR A 146 3.26 -15.67 -11.14
CA TYR A 146 1.85 -15.90 -11.44
C TYR A 146 1.11 -14.57 -11.33
N ALA A 147 0.17 -14.32 -12.25
CA ALA A 147 -0.79 -13.23 -12.15
C ALA A 147 -1.69 -13.40 -10.92
N PHE A 148 -2.32 -12.32 -10.48
CA PHE A 148 -3.32 -12.41 -9.43
C PHE A 148 -4.55 -13.17 -9.95
N PRO A 149 -5.17 -14.07 -9.15
CA PRO A 149 -6.34 -14.82 -9.60
C PRO A 149 -7.56 -13.92 -9.84
N ASN A 150 -8.29 -14.20 -10.90
CA ASN A 150 -9.61 -13.61 -11.12
C ASN A 150 -10.62 -14.18 -10.10
N ILE A 151 -11.74 -13.46 -9.90
CA ILE A 151 -12.79 -13.82 -8.94
C ILE A 151 -13.25 -15.28 -9.15
N ASP A 152 -13.51 -15.68 -10.39
CA ASP A 152 -14.02 -17.01 -10.76
C ASP A 152 -13.07 -18.15 -10.34
N GLN A 153 -11.78 -17.86 -10.21
CA GLN A 153 -10.79 -18.86 -9.79
C GLN A 153 -10.81 -19.10 -8.27
N LEU A 154 -11.50 -18.26 -7.52
CA LEU A 154 -11.55 -18.27 -6.05
C LEU A 154 -12.93 -18.62 -5.46
N ILE A 155 -13.94 -18.90 -6.30
CA ILE A 155 -15.29 -19.27 -5.83
C ILE A 155 -15.47 -20.77 -5.57
N GLY A 156 -14.52 -21.60 -6.03
CA GLY A 156 -14.61 -23.06 -5.95
C GLY A 156 -14.73 -23.59 -4.52
N PRO A 157 -15.44 -24.71 -4.29
CA PRO A 157 -15.70 -25.24 -2.94
C PRO A 157 -14.41 -25.60 -2.18
N GLN A 158 -13.35 -25.98 -2.89
CA GLN A 158 -12.08 -26.41 -2.34
C GLN A 158 -11.17 -25.25 -1.88
N VAL A 159 -11.47 -24.00 -2.29
CA VAL A 159 -10.59 -22.84 -2.07
C VAL A 159 -10.31 -22.55 -0.60
N GLU A 160 -11.32 -22.64 0.27
CA GLU A 160 -11.10 -22.43 1.70
C GLU A 160 -10.13 -23.47 2.27
N GLU A 161 -10.25 -24.73 1.87
CA GLU A 161 -9.46 -25.82 2.43
C GLU A 161 -8.00 -25.77 1.96
N ASP A 162 -7.77 -25.54 0.67
CA ASP A 162 -6.42 -25.36 0.13
C ASP A 162 -5.70 -24.17 0.78
N LEU A 163 -6.42 -23.05 1.02
CA LEU A 163 -5.86 -21.89 1.70
C LEU A 163 -5.59 -22.16 3.20
N LYS A 164 -6.40 -23.00 3.87
CA LYS A 164 -6.10 -23.47 5.23
C LYS A 164 -4.83 -24.29 5.26
N VAL A 165 -4.66 -25.24 4.33
CA VAL A 165 -3.42 -26.02 4.15
C VAL A 165 -2.23 -25.09 3.89
N ALA A 166 -2.43 -24.04 3.10
CA ALA A 166 -1.41 -23.01 2.83
C ALA A 166 -1.13 -22.05 4.01
N LYS A 167 -1.76 -22.28 5.17
CA LYS A 167 -1.61 -21.55 6.45
C LYS A 167 -2.17 -20.12 6.46
N PHE A 168 -3.27 -19.87 5.74
CA PHE A 168 -4.00 -18.59 5.80
C PHE A 168 -4.81 -18.42 7.09
N GLY A 169 -5.09 -19.53 7.80
CA GLY A 169 -5.89 -19.53 9.02
C GLY A 169 -7.34 -19.12 8.75
N TYR A 170 -7.94 -18.36 9.67
CA TYR A 170 -9.34 -17.92 9.53
C TYR A 170 -9.61 -17.07 8.28
N ARG A 171 -8.57 -16.46 7.69
CA ARG A 171 -8.68 -15.61 6.49
C ARG A 171 -9.01 -16.42 5.24
N ALA A 172 -8.70 -17.72 5.23
CA ALA A 172 -9.07 -18.63 4.13
C ALA A 172 -10.58 -18.58 3.84
N LYS A 173 -11.39 -18.66 4.91
CA LYS A 173 -12.85 -18.56 4.83
C LYS A 173 -13.28 -17.20 4.27
N PHE A 174 -12.71 -16.10 4.78
CA PHE A 174 -13.05 -14.75 4.31
C PHE A 174 -12.71 -14.51 2.84
N ILE A 175 -11.59 -15.04 2.35
CA ILE A 175 -11.19 -14.94 0.94
C ILE A 175 -12.21 -15.64 0.05
N GLN A 176 -12.55 -16.90 0.32
CA GLN A 176 -13.53 -17.64 -0.50
C GLN A 176 -14.92 -17.00 -0.44
N GLN A 177 -15.39 -16.63 0.76
CA GLN A 177 -16.71 -16.00 0.91
C GLN A 177 -16.78 -14.63 0.24
N THR A 178 -15.70 -13.85 0.31
CA THR A 178 -15.60 -12.56 -0.40
C THR A 178 -15.60 -12.75 -1.90
N ALA A 179 -14.82 -13.70 -2.43
CA ALA A 179 -14.81 -14.00 -3.86
C ALA A 179 -16.21 -14.43 -4.35
N LYS A 180 -16.90 -15.33 -3.63
CA LYS A 180 -18.29 -15.72 -3.93
C LYS A 180 -19.23 -14.52 -3.91
N LYS A 181 -19.13 -13.66 -2.90
CA LYS A 181 -19.97 -12.47 -2.80
C LYS A 181 -19.74 -11.50 -3.96
N MET A 182 -18.48 -11.27 -4.33
CA MET A 182 -18.13 -10.42 -5.48
C MET A 182 -18.64 -11.01 -6.80
N PHE A 183 -18.58 -12.34 -6.94
CA PHE A 183 -19.14 -13.05 -8.09
C PHE A 183 -20.66 -12.86 -8.20
N GLU A 184 -21.40 -13.10 -7.10
CA GLU A 184 -22.85 -12.89 -7.01
C GLU A 184 -23.27 -11.45 -7.30
N LEU A 185 -22.42 -10.48 -7.00
CA LEU A 185 -22.66 -9.06 -7.27
C LEU A 185 -22.36 -8.66 -8.72
N GLY A 186 -21.84 -9.57 -9.55
CA GLY A 186 -21.57 -9.34 -10.97
C GLY A 186 -20.10 -9.06 -11.31
N SER A 187 -19.16 -9.47 -10.46
CA SER A 187 -17.71 -9.40 -10.69
C SER A 187 -17.24 -8.00 -11.13
N ASN A 188 -16.78 -7.84 -12.38
CA ASN A 188 -16.28 -6.55 -12.88
C ASN A 188 -17.35 -5.45 -12.88
N THR A 189 -18.61 -5.79 -13.15
CA THR A 189 -19.72 -4.81 -13.12
C THR A 189 -19.87 -4.18 -11.73
N TRP A 190 -19.68 -4.97 -10.67
CA TRP A 190 -19.72 -4.45 -9.30
C TRP A 190 -18.48 -3.61 -8.97
N ILE A 191 -17.29 -4.01 -9.46
CA ILE A 191 -16.07 -3.21 -9.31
C ILE A 191 -16.22 -1.85 -10.00
N ASP A 192 -16.78 -1.81 -11.21
CA ASP A 192 -17.03 -0.56 -11.93
C ASP A 192 -18.05 0.31 -11.19
N LYS A 193 -19.10 -0.29 -10.62
CA LYS A 193 -20.04 0.43 -9.74
C LYS A 193 -19.30 1.05 -8.56
N LEU A 194 -18.44 0.30 -7.87
CA LEU A 194 -17.66 0.79 -6.73
C LEU A 194 -16.78 1.99 -7.10
N ARG A 195 -16.09 1.94 -8.24
CA ARG A 195 -15.22 3.05 -8.71
C ARG A 195 -15.97 4.36 -8.94
N ASN A 196 -17.27 4.27 -9.25
CA ASN A 196 -18.12 5.43 -9.52
C ASN A 196 -18.92 5.91 -8.29
N MET A 197 -18.80 5.23 -7.15
CA MET A 197 -19.40 5.70 -5.90
C MET A 197 -18.59 6.86 -5.30
N ASN A 198 -19.23 7.66 -4.44
CA ASN A 198 -18.48 8.51 -3.53
C ASN A 198 -17.85 7.66 -2.40
N TYR A 199 -16.88 8.24 -1.69
CA TYR A 199 -16.11 7.55 -0.65
C TYR A 199 -16.98 6.89 0.43
N ASP A 200 -17.98 7.58 0.98
CA ASP A 200 -18.82 7.04 2.05
C ASP A 200 -19.65 5.84 1.58
N SER A 201 -20.21 5.93 0.37
CA SER A 201 -20.96 4.83 -0.26
C SER A 201 -20.06 3.64 -0.58
N ALA A 202 -18.89 3.88 -1.18
CA ALA A 202 -17.93 2.83 -1.51
C ALA A 202 -17.45 2.09 -0.25
N LYS A 203 -17.11 2.83 0.81
CA LYS A 203 -16.68 2.27 2.09
C LYS A 203 -17.77 1.40 2.72
N LYS A 204 -19.02 1.87 2.74
CA LYS A 204 -20.15 1.10 3.27
C LYS A 204 -20.38 -0.19 2.50
N GLU A 205 -20.34 -0.12 1.16
CA GLU A 205 -20.50 -1.29 0.29
C GLU A 205 -19.37 -2.31 0.52
N LEU A 206 -18.12 -1.86 0.63
CA LEU A 206 -16.97 -2.73 0.92
C LEU A 206 -17.08 -3.43 2.28
N MET A 207 -17.59 -2.75 3.30
CA MET A 207 -17.77 -3.32 4.65
C MET A 207 -18.84 -4.41 4.74
N LEU A 208 -19.63 -4.62 3.69
CA LEU A 208 -20.53 -5.78 3.58
C LEU A 208 -19.78 -7.07 3.22
N LEU A 209 -18.52 -6.97 2.78
CA LEU A 209 -17.70 -8.13 2.45
C LEU A 209 -17.18 -8.84 3.71
N PRO A 210 -17.16 -10.19 3.73
CA PRO A 210 -16.59 -10.96 4.83
C PRO A 210 -15.12 -10.60 5.13
N GLY A 211 -14.83 -10.24 6.37
CA GLY A 211 -13.47 -9.90 6.81
C GLY A 211 -13.02 -8.48 6.46
N VAL A 212 -13.90 -7.64 5.90
CA VAL A 212 -13.61 -6.23 5.60
C VAL A 212 -14.21 -5.32 6.68
N GLY A 213 -13.36 -4.86 7.60
CA GLY A 213 -13.71 -3.82 8.58
C GLY A 213 -13.36 -2.39 8.10
N PRO A 214 -13.60 -1.36 8.93
CA PRO A 214 -13.39 0.05 8.56
C PRO A 214 -11.99 0.34 8.01
N LYS A 215 -10.94 -0.17 8.66
CA LYS A 215 -9.54 0.01 8.23
C LYS A 215 -9.26 -0.64 6.88
N VAL A 216 -9.74 -1.86 6.68
CA VAL A 216 -9.54 -2.61 5.44
C VAL A 216 -10.27 -1.90 4.29
N ALA A 217 -11.51 -1.46 4.52
CA ALA A 217 -12.28 -0.68 3.56
C ALA A 217 -11.57 0.62 3.18
N ASP A 218 -11.02 1.37 4.14
CA ASP A 218 -10.26 2.59 3.85
C ASP A 218 -8.99 2.32 3.06
N CYS A 219 -8.27 1.22 3.33
CA CYS A 219 -7.12 0.82 2.50
C CYS A 219 -7.53 0.59 1.05
N ILE A 220 -8.67 -0.07 0.83
CA ILE A 220 -9.20 -0.36 -0.51
C ILE A 220 -9.63 0.91 -1.23
N CYS A 221 -10.39 1.77 -0.55
CA CYS A 221 -10.79 3.09 -1.04
C CYS A 221 -9.58 3.91 -1.49
N LEU A 222 -8.57 4.02 -0.61
CA LEU A 222 -7.38 4.84 -0.84
C LEU A 222 -6.49 4.30 -1.97
N MET A 223 -6.27 2.99 -2.02
CA MET A 223 -5.22 2.38 -2.86
C MET A 223 -5.73 1.77 -4.16
N SER A 224 -7.05 1.69 -4.38
CA SER A 224 -7.61 1.06 -5.59
C SER A 224 -8.88 1.71 -6.17
N LEU A 225 -9.56 2.57 -5.41
CA LEU A 225 -10.81 3.23 -5.83
C LEU A 225 -10.72 4.76 -5.98
N ASP A 226 -9.51 5.33 -5.98
CA ASP A 226 -9.27 6.77 -6.16
C ASP A 226 -9.83 7.70 -5.06
N HIS A 227 -10.27 7.16 -3.91
CA HIS A 227 -10.69 7.95 -2.75
C HIS A 227 -9.48 8.38 -1.91
N LEU A 228 -8.73 9.38 -2.39
CA LEU A 228 -7.50 9.89 -1.76
C LEU A 228 -7.74 10.57 -0.40
N GLU A 229 -8.99 10.83 -0.03
CA GLU A 229 -9.44 11.33 1.26
C GLU A 229 -9.61 10.23 2.33
N ALA A 230 -9.59 8.96 1.93
CA ALA A 230 -9.77 7.83 2.85
C ALA A 230 -8.55 7.68 3.77
N VAL A 231 -8.76 7.59 5.08
CA VAL A 231 -7.69 7.53 6.09
C VAL A 231 -7.79 6.21 6.85
N PRO A 232 -6.98 5.19 6.50
CA PRO A 232 -6.96 3.93 7.22
C PRO A 232 -6.32 4.11 8.59
N VAL A 233 -7.07 3.95 9.67
CA VAL A 233 -6.56 4.11 11.04
C VAL A 233 -6.22 2.75 11.64
N ASP A 234 -4.92 2.47 11.79
CA ASP A 234 -4.42 1.34 12.57
C ASP A 234 -3.80 1.81 13.90
N THR A 235 -3.12 0.90 14.61
CA THR A 235 -2.48 1.21 15.88
C THR A 235 -1.35 2.23 15.78
N HIS A 236 -0.62 2.27 14.66
CA HIS A 236 0.45 3.25 14.43
C HIS A 236 -0.16 4.62 14.15
N VAL A 237 -1.17 4.67 13.27
CA VAL A 237 -1.91 5.91 12.97
C VAL A 237 -2.56 6.48 14.23
N PHE A 238 -3.14 5.62 15.06
CA PHE A 238 -3.69 5.99 16.35
C PHE A 238 -2.64 6.64 17.27
N GLN A 239 -1.43 6.07 17.33
CA GLN A 239 -0.32 6.63 18.12
C GLN A 239 0.10 8.02 17.58
N ILE A 240 0.31 8.15 16.27
CA ILE A 240 0.65 9.43 15.63
C ILE A 240 -0.42 10.48 15.93
N ALA A 241 -1.70 10.11 15.79
CA ALA A 241 -2.83 10.99 16.06
C ALA A 241 -2.83 11.44 17.53
N CYS A 242 -2.69 10.51 18.48
CA CYS A 242 -2.68 10.81 19.91
C CYS A 242 -1.49 11.67 20.34
N GLU A 243 -0.32 11.45 19.75
CA GLU A 243 0.89 12.19 20.11
C GLU A 243 0.86 13.63 19.60
N ASN A 244 0.34 13.84 18.39
CA ASN A 244 0.57 15.09 17.66
C ASN A 244 -0.70 15.91 17.38
N TYR A 245 -1.89 15.30 17.37
CA TYR A 245 -3.14 15.97 16.92
C TYR A 245 -4.28 15.92 17.95
N LEU A 246 -4.49 14.79 18.61
CA LEU A 246 -5.65 14.48 19.45
C LEU A 246 -5.21 13.87 20.81
N PRO A 247 -4.52 14.63 21.68
CA PRO A 247 -3.91 14.10 22.90
C PRO A 247 -4.92 13.54 23.91
N HIS A 248 -6.18 13.98 23.88
CA HIS A 248 -7.24 13.45 24.74
C HIS A 248 -7.59 11.99 24.44
N LEU A 249 -7.21 11.47 23.26
CA LEU A 249 -7.45 10.09 22.88
C LEU A 249 -6.49 9.10 23.55
N LYS A 250 -5.41 9.56 24.19
CA LYS A 250 -4.46 8.72 24.94
C LYS A 250 -5.11 7.90 26.06
N LYS A 251 -6.30 8.29 26.54
CA LYS A 251 -7.06 7.55 27.55
C LYS A 251 -7.66 6.24 27.01
N TYR A 252 -7.84 6.11 25.69
CA TYR A 252 -8.38 4.91 25.07
C TYR A 252 -7.26 3.89 24.80
N LYS A 253 -7.51 2.63 25.17
CA LYS A 253 -6.57 1.52 24.92
C LYS A 253 -6.80 0.85 23.55
N THR A 254 -7.95 1.08 22.94
CA THR A 254 -8.37 0.45 21.68
C THR A 254 -9.02 1.49 20.76
N VAL A 255 -8.93 1.24 19.46
CA VAL A 255 -9.54 2.09 18.43
C VAL A 255 -11.00 1.68 18.27
N THR A 256 -11.90 2.37 18.98
CA THR A 256 -13.36 2.22 18.81
C THR A 256 -13.84 2.97 17.57
N GLN A 257 -15.06 2.70 17.09
CA GLN A 257 -15.59 3.39 15.90
C GLN A 257 -15.64 4.93 16.04
N PRO A 258 -16.05 5.52 17.18
CA PRO A 258 -15.98 6.97 17.36
C PRO A 258 -14.55 7.51 17.29
N VAL A 259 -13.59 6.84 17.95
CA VAL A 259 -12.16 7.20 17.91
C VAL A 259 -11.61 7.11 16.48
N TYR A 260 -11.96 6.04 15.77
CA TYR A 260 -11.59 5.84 14.37
C TYR A 260 -12.07 6.99 13.49
N ASN A 261 -13.34 7.38 13.63
CA ASN A 261 -13.95 8.44 12.85
C ASN A 261 -13.32 9.80 13.17
N GLU A 262 -13.14 10.12 14.46
CA GLU A 262 -12.54 11.38 14.90
C GLU A 262 -11.12 11.58 14.35
N ILE A 263 -10.30 10.53 14.35
CA ILE A 263 -8.95 10.57 13.77
C ILE A 263 -9.03 10.83 12.26
N GLY A 264 -9.88 10.08 11.54
CA GLY A 264 -10.05 10.27 10.11
C GLY A 264 -10.54 11.68 9.76
N ASP A 265 -11.49 12.21 10.52
CA ASP A 265 -12.07 13.55 10.31
C ASP A 265 -11.05 14.65 10.61
N CYS A 266 -10.21 14.46 11.64
CA CYS A 266 -9.09 15.36 11.93
C CYS A 266 -8.15 15.48 10.72
N PHE A 267 -7.68 14.35 10.17
CA PHE A 267 -6.81 14.36 9.00
C PHE A 267 -7.50 14.92 7.74
N ARG A 268 -8.78 14.58 7.50
CA ARG A 268 -9.56 15.15 6.38
C ARG A 268 -9.76 16.65 6.51
N LYS A 269 -9.94 17.18 7.72
CA LYS A 269 -10.05 18.63 7.97
C LYS A 269 -8.76 19.37 7.62
N ILE A 270 -7.60 18.77 7.91
CA ILE A 270 -6.28 19.36 7.64
C ILE A 270 -5.90 19.25 6.16
N PHE A 271 -5.97 18.04 5.60
CA PHE A 271 -5.39 17.71 4.29
C PHE A 271 -6.43 17.56 3.16
N LYS A 272 -7.72 17.74 3.47
CA LYS A 272 -8.83 17.78 2.51
C LYS A 272 -8.89 16.52 1.64
N LYS A 273 -9.03 16.69 0.32
CA LYS A 273 -9.20 15.62 -0.67
C LYS A 273 -8.07 14.60 -0.74
N ASN A 274 -6.89 14.91 -0.19
CA ASN A 274 -5.73 14.03 -0.25
C ASN A 274 -5.26 13.58 1.14
N ALA A 275 -6.17 13.58 2.13
CA ALA A 275 -5.82 13.25 3.51
C ALA A 275 -5.21 11.87 3.68
N GLY A 276 -5.68 10.86 2.94
CA GLY A 276 -5.09 9.53 2.94
C GLY A 276 -3.64 9.54 2.46
N TRP A 277 -3.36 10.31 1.41
CA TRP A 277 -2.02 10.44 0.85
C TRP A 277 -1.06 11.13 1.83
N ALA A 278 -1.45 12.31 2.36
CA ALA A 278 -0.64 13.04 3.31
C ALA A 278 -0.36 12.22 4.58
N HIS A 279 -1.40 11.56 5.11
CA HIS A 279 -1.27 10.66 6.24
C HIS A 279 -0.30 9.49 5.98
N THR A 280 -0.28 8.92 4.77
CA THR A 280 0.68 7.86 4.42
C THR A 280 2.14 8.31 4.54
N VAL A 281 2.45 9.58 4.26
CA VAL A 281 3.80 10.14 4.48
C VAL A 281 4.18 10.08 5.96
N LEU A 282 3.28 10.54 6.84
CA LEU A 282 3.48 10.52 8.30
C LEU A 282 3.64 9.10 8.83
N PHE A 283 2.81 8.17 8.34
CA PHE A 283 2.88 6.77 8.70
C PHE A 283 4.23 6.13 8.33
N LEU A 284 4.73 6.37 7.12
CA LEU A 284 6.00 5.80 6.67
C LEU A 284 7.21 6.39 7.41
N ASP A 285 7.18 7.69 7.74
CA ASP A 285 8.20 8.35 8.57
C ASP A 285 8.26 7.74 9.98
N ASP A 286 7.13 7.26 10.52
CA ASP A 286 7.10 6.62 11.84
C ASP A 286 7.63 5.17 11.84
N LEU A 287 7.54 4.46 10.71
CA LEU A 287 7.96 3.07 10.61
C LEU A 287 9.45 2.89 10.89
N LYS A 288 9.76 2.05 11.89
CA LYS A 288 11.13 1.74 12.36
C LYS A 288 12.09 1.29 11.26
N ASN A 289 11.60 0.64 10.22
CA ASN A 289 12.41 0.13 9.10
C ASN A 289 12.93 1.26 8.20
N PHE A 290 12.21 2.38 8.14
CA PHE A 290 12.59 3.54 7.34
C PHE A 290 13.27 4.63 8.18
N LYS A 291 13.07 4.66 9.50
CA LYS A 291 13.88 5.47 10.44
C LYS A 291 15.37 5.10 10.48
N LYS A 292 15.77 3.91 10.02
CA LYS A 292 17.16 3.43 10.06
C LYS A 292 18.03 3.85 8.86
N VAL A 293 17.45 4.48 7.84
CA VAL A 293 18.19 4.94 6.64
C VAL A 293 19.28 5.97 6.99
N GLU A 294 19.20 6.62 8.15
CA GLU A 294 20.19 7.62 8.57
C GLU A 294 21.45 7.05 9.25
N LYS A 295 21.42 5.86 9.89
CA LYS A 295 22.60 5.42 10.67
C LYS A 295 23.80 4.98 9.83
N HIS A 296 23.66 4.86 8.51
CA HIS A 296 24.75 4.47 7.62
C HIS A 296 25.46 5.64 6.92
N ASN A 297 24.91 6.87 6.96
CA ASN A 297 25.53 8.04 6.35
C ASN A 297 26.27 8.96 7.35
N ASP A 298 26.13 8.73 8.65
CA ASP A 298 26.80 9.52 9.72
C ASP A 298 28.06 8.85 10.31
N LYS A 299 28.67 7.89 9.59
CA LYS A 299 29.96 7.31 9.98
C LYS A 299 31.03 7.48 8.91
N SER A 300 31.31 8.74 8.56
CA SER A 300 32.63 9.14 8.10
C SER A 300 33.02 10.41 8.85
N ASP A 301 34.12 10.28 9.60
CA ASP A 301 34.94 11.31 10.25
C ASP A 301 34.83 11.40 11.78
N GLY A 302 35.83 10.83 12.46
CA GLY A 302 35.99 11.02 13.91
C GLY A 302 36.93 10.04 14.61
N ILE A 303 38.21 10.03 14.22
CA ILE A 303 39.42 9.80 15.05
C ILE A 303 39.34 8.69 16.12
N ALA A 304 40.05 7.58 15.85
CA ALA A 304 40.34 6.52 16.79
C ALA A 304 41.12 7.03 18.02
N LYS A 305 40.47 7.15 19.18
CA LYS A 305 41.16 7.26 20.48
C LYS A 305 41.62 5.88 20.95
N LYS A 306 42.94 5.66 20.89
CA LYS A 306 43.63 4.52 21.52
C LYS A 306 43.30 4.46 23.02
N ARG A 307 42.72 3.33 23.45
CA ARG A 307 42.55 2.97 24.86
C ARG A 307 43.90 2.51 25.43
N LYS A 308 44.49 3.27 26.36
CA LYS A 308 45.60 2.80 27.20
C LYS A 308 45.03 1.85 28.25
N ARG A 309 45.57 0.63 28.30
CA ARG A 309 45.39 -0.31 29.42
C ARG A 309 46.26 0.15 30.59
N ARG A 310 45.65 0.33 31.75
CA ARG A 310 46.19 0.04 33.08
C ARG A 310 45.05 -0.49 33.92
#